data_AF-A0A9D2HLL9-F1
#
_entry.id   AF-A0A9D2HLL9-F1
#
_cell.length_a   1.000
_cell.length_b   1.000
_cell.length_c   1.000
_cell.angle_alpha   90.00
_cell.angle_beta   90.00
_cell.angle_gamma   90.00
#
_symmetry.space_group_name_H-M   'P 1'
#
loop_
_entity.id
_entity.type
_entity.pdbx_description
1 polymer ?
#
loop_
_entity_poly.entity_id
_entity_poly.type
_entity_poly.pdbx_seq_one_letter_code
_entity_poly.pdbx_strand_id
1 'polypeptide(L)'
;MKRHLLLLLALTAAPLQGCFGGESSPPPPPPGPVENFLINAAPGASTTLDDPQFGQQVHVLLEDNFVSASGEDCKRATVRSQRQEAEIIVICRDDQGVWRLAPRIWGQGLTPVAADAAPQPEEGQPSAARTTPDTPAGSAPAPAQTADQDAPDEAAP
;
A
#
# COMPACT_ATOMS: atom_id res chain seq x y z
N MET A 1 7.44 -26.60 -67.43
CA MET A 1 7.76 -26.61 -65.98
C MET A 1 9.17 -26.08 -65.64
N LYS A 2 9.75 -25.14 -66.41
CA LYS A 2 11.13 -24.64 -66.18
C LYS A 2 11.30 -23.11 -66.26
N ARG A 3 10.20 -22.38 -66.48
CA ARG A 3 10.16 -20.91 -66.48
C ARG A 3 9.58 -20.30 -65.19
N HIS A 4 8.86 -21.09 -64.39
CA HIS A 4 8.32 -20.63 -63.10
C HIS A 4 9.32 -20.78 -61.94
N LEU A 5 10.38 -21.57 -62.10
CA LEU A 5 11.39 -21.76 -61.07
C LEU A 5 12.37 -20.57 -60.96
N LEU A 6 12.47 -19.74 -62.00
CA LEU A 6 13.36 -18.57 -62.03
C LEU A 6 12.74 -17.29 -61.44
N LEU A 7 11.42 -17.25 -61.24
CA LEU A 7 10.74 -16.10 -60.64
C LEU A 7 10.65 -16.17 -59.11
N LEU A 8 10.87 -17.35 -58.52
CA LEU A 8 10.82 -17.54 -57.06
C LEU A 8 12.17 -17.29 -56.37
N LEU A 9 13.27 -17.13 -57.12
CA LEU A 9 14.61 -16.97 -56.54
C LEU A 9 15.07 -15.50 -56.42
N ALA A 10 14.27 -14.53 -56.85
CA ALA A 10 14.66 -13.11 -56.91
C ALA A 10 14.09 -12.25 -55.77
N LEU A 11 13.47 -12.84 -54.75
CA LEU A 11 12.77 -12.11 -53.68
C LEU A 11 13.35 -12.36 -52.27
N THR A 12 14.66 -12.58 -52.15
CA THR A 12 15.32 -12.88 -50.86
C THR A 12 16.54 -11.99 -50.58
N ALA A 13 16.48 -10.71 -50.95
CA ALA A 13 17.55 -9.76 -50.62
C ALA A 13 16.97 -8.39 -50.24
N ALA A 14 16.12 -8.36 -49.22
CA ALA A 14 15.88 -7.14 -48.47
C ALA A 14 16.68 -7.27 -47.16
N PRO A 15 17.78 -6.53 -46.97
CA PRO A 15 18.37 -6.40 -45.65
C PRO A 15 17.36 -5.62 -44.80
N LEU A 16 16.61 -6.34 -43.96
CA LEU A 16 15.98 -5.75 -42.79
C LEU A 16 17.13 -5.28 -41.89
N GLN A 17 17.60 -4.05 -42.14
CA GLN A 17 18.35 -3.29 -41.16
C GLN A 17 17.38 -2.98 -40.03
N GLY A 18 17.19 -3.98 -39.17
CA GLY A 18 16.56 -3.80 -37.89
C GLY A 18 17.39 -2.76 -37.16
N CYS A 19 16.77 -1.61 -36.89
CA CYS A 19 17.24 -0.69 -35.87
C CYS A 19 17.29 -1.46 -34.55
N PHE A 20 18.41 -2.13 -34.27
CA PHE A 20 18.78 -2.50 -32.91
C PHE A 20 19.24 -1.23 -32.21
N GLY A 21 18.29 -0.35 -31.95
CA GLY A 21 18.43 0.65 -30.89
C GLY A 21 18.49 -0.15 -29.60
N GLY A 22 19.67 -0.22 -29.00
CA GLY A 22 19.83 -0.70 -27.64
C GLY A 22 19.06 0.25 -26.73
N GLU A 23 17.78 -0.04 -26.53
CA GLU A 23 16.98 0.60 -25.50
C GLU A 23 17.61 0.15 -24.18
N SER A 24 18.45 0.99 -23.58
CA SER A 24 18.88 0.75 -22.21
C SER A 24 17.63 0.92 -21.36
N SER A 25 16.96 -0.18 -21.03
CA SER A 25 15.81 -0.12 -20.14
C SER A 25 16.28 0.54 -18.84
N PRO A 26 15.61 1.60 -18.37
CA PRO A 26 16.00 2.27 -17.13
C PRO A 26 16.02 1.25 -15.98
N PRO A 27 16.88 1.45 -14.97
CA PRO A 27 16.93 0.55 -13.82
C PRO A 27 15.54 0.43 -13.19
N PRO A 28 15.17 -0.76 -12.68
CA PRO A 28 13.88 -0.94 -12.05
C PRO A 28 13.75 0.03 -10.86
N PRO A 29 12.54 0.56 -10.61
CA PRO A 29 12.30 1.38 -9.43
C PRO A 29 12.58 0.57 -8.16
N PRO A 30 12.93 1.24 -7.05
CA PRO A 30 13.08 0.55 -5.77
C PRO A 30 11.75 -0.09 -5.34
N PRO A 31 11.78 -1.18 -4.55
CA PRO A 31 10.56 -1.85 -4.11
C PRO A 31 9.67 -0.94 -3.26
N GLY A 32 8.36 -1.07 -3.41
CA GLY A 32 7.36 -0.41 -2.58
C GLY A 32 7.31 -0.96 -1.15
N PRO A 33 6.57 -0.30 -0.23
CA PRO A 33 6.40 -0.77 1.15
C PRO A 33 5.93 -2.23 1.29
N VAL A 34 4.90 -2.66 0.55
CA VAL A 34 4.43 -4.06 0.56
C VAL A 34 5.54 -4.99 0.10
N GLU A 35 6.19 -4.68 -1.02
CA GLU A 35 7.26 -5.50 -1.57
C GLU A 35 8.45 -5.61 -0.61
N ASN A 36 8.87 -4.50 0.01
CA ASN A 36 9.92 -4.49 1.03
C ASN A 36 9.59 -5.36 2.23
N PHE A 37 8.34 -5.33 2.70
CA PHE A 37 7.90 -6.25 3.75
C PHE A 37 8.06 -7.71 3.29
N LEU A 38 7.55 -8.05 2.11
CA LEU A 38 7.61 -9.42 1.59
C LEU A 38 9.04 -9.92 1.37
N ILE A 39 9.95 -9.07 0.88
CA ILE A 39 11.37 -9.42 0.69
C ILE A 39 11.98 -9.91 1.99
N ASN A 40 11.71 -9.22 3.10
CA ASN A 40 12.37 -9.46 4.39
C ASN A 40 11.59 -10.42 5.32
N ALA A 41 10.29 -10.62 5.08
CA ALA A 41 9.44 -11.43 5.93
C ALA A 41 9.63 -12.95 5.72
N ALA A 42 9.29 -13.71 6.78
CA ALA A 42 9.15 -15.16 6.75
C ALA A 42 7.67 -15.56 6.60
N PRO A 43 7.35 -16.73 6.02
CA PRO A 43 5.99 -17.26 5.95
C PRO A 43 5.25 -17.21 7.30
N GLY A 44 3.99 -16.82 7.27
CA GLY A 44 3.15 -16.59 8.45
C GLY A 44 3.27 -15.19 9.05
N ALA A 45 4.24 -14.37 8.64
CA ALA A 45 4.33 -12.98 9.09
C ALA A 45 3.22 -12.11 8.47
N SER A 46 2.72 -11.18 9.26
CA SER A 46 1.74 -10.18 8.82
C SER A 46 2.08 -8.78 9.29
N THR A 47 1.63 -7.78 8.56
CA THR A 47 1.76 -6.36 8.93
C THR A 47 0.60 -5.53 8.39
N THR A 48 0.49 -4.29 8.85
CA THR A 48 -0.39 -3.27 8.27
C THR A 48 0.45 -2.05 7.91
N LEU A 49 0.35 -1.61 6.65
CA LEU A 49 1.15 -0.49 6.14
C LEU A 49 0.41 0.27 5.03
N ASP A 50 0.89 1.46 4.71
CA ASP A 50 0.43 2.24 3.56
C ASP A 50 1.32 1.96 2.35
N ASP A 51 0.72 1.80 1.17
CA ASP A 51 1.44 1.54 -0.06
C ASP A 51 0.81 2.26 -1.26
N PRO A 52 1.58 2.97 -2.10
CA PRO A 52 1.05 3.69 -3.26
C PRO A 52 0.29 2.81 -4.27
N GLN A 53 0.67 1.53 -4.41
CA GLN A 53 0.07 0.60 -5.36
C GLN A 53 -1.15 -0.13 -4.78
N PHE A 54 -1.18 -0.37 -3.46
CA PHE A 54 -2.24 -1.16 -2.82
C PHE A 54 -3.22 -0.32 -1.97
N GLY A 55 -2.87 0.92 -1.62
CA GLY A 55 -3.69 1.83 -0.84
C GLY A 55 -3.22 1.99 0.61
N GLN A 56 -4.08 2.63 1.42
CA GLN A 56 -3.79 2.94 2.82
C GLN A 56 -4.24 1.83 3.77
N GLN A 57 -3.44 1.61 4.82
CA GLN A 57 -3.65 0.63 5.89
C GLN A 57 -4.00 -0.76 5.36
N VAL A 58 -3.26 -1.22 4.34
CA VAL A 58 -3.45 -2.56 3.80
C VAL A 58 -2.85 -3.58 4.75
N HIS A 59 -3.64 -4.61 5.06
CA HIS A 59 -3.18 -5.75 5.83
C HIS A 59 -2.50 -6.76 4.89
N VAL A 60 -1.23 -7.03 5.11
CA VAL A 60 -0.44 -7.96 4.31
C VAL A 60 -0.16 -9.21 5.14
N LEU A 61 -0.41 -10.38 4.57
CA LEU A 61 -0.04 -11.68 5.13
C LEU A 61 0.84 -12.41 4.13
N LEU A 62 2.10 -12.68 4.48
CA LEU A 62 2.96 -13.57 3.71
C LEU A 62 2.57 -15.02 4.01
N GLU A 63 2.04 -15.72 3.02
CA GLU A 63 1.49 -17.06 3.21
C GLU A 63 2.55 -18.14 3.08
N ASP A 64 3.33 -18.10 2.00
CA ASP A 64 4.24 -19.18 1.65
C ASP A 64 5.36 -18.74 0.68
N ASN A 65 6.41 -19.54 0.58
CA ASN A 65 7.49 -19.42 -0.38
C ASN A 65 7.49 -20.64 -1.32
N PHE A 66 7.74 -20.44 -2.60
CA PHE A 66 7.73 -21.52 -3.60
C PHE A 66 8.69 -21.22 -4.75
N VAL A 67 9.03 -22.24 -5.54
CA VAL A 67 9.83 -22.08 -6.78
C VAL A 67 8.88 -22.06 -7.96
N SER A 68 9.00 -21.05 -8.83
CA SER A 68 8.18 -20.94 -10.04
C SER A 68 8.56 -21.99 -11.09
N ALA A 69 7.73 -22.14 -12.12
CA ALA A 69 8.05 -22.97 -13.28
C ALA A 69 9.29 -22.48 -14.06
N SER A 70 9.60 -21.17 -13.97
CA SER A 70 10.84 -20.57 -14.51
C SER A 70 12.06 -20.80 -13.63
N GLY A 71 11.89 -21.40 -12.44
CA GLY A 71 12.97 -21.63 -11.48
C GLY A 71 13.29 -20.44 -10.58
N GLU A 72 12.41 -19.44 -10.50
CA GLU A 72 12.58 -18.26 -9.66
C GLU A 72 12.10 -18.54 -8.22
N ASP A 73 12.79 -17.99 -7.23
CA ASP A 73 12.34 -18.02 -5.84
C ASP A 73 11.20 -17.02 -5.67
N CYS A 74 10.00 -17.49 -5.35
CA CYS A 74 8.81 -16.66 -5.23
C CYS A 74 8.20 -16.71 -3.83
N LYS A 75 7.47 -15.64 -3.48
CA LYS A 75 6.71 -15.50 -2.25
C LYS A 75 5.27 -15.11 -2.58
N ARG A 76 4.29 -15.79 -1.97
CA ARG A 76 2.86 -15.50 -2.13
C ARG A 76 2.30 -14.81 -0.90
N ALA A 77 1.58 -13.72 -1.10
CA ALA A 77 0.93 -13.00 -0.02
C ALA A 77 -0.52 -12.64 -0.36
N THR A 78 -1.34 -12.50 0.67
CA THR A 78 -2.65 -11.86 0.57
C THR A 78 -2.54 -10.43 1.09
N VAL A 79 -2.91 -9.46 0.27
CA VAL A 79 -3.05 -8.05 0.62
C VAL A 79 -4.53 -7.73 0.72
N ARG A 80 -4.98 -7.22 1.87
CA ARG A 80 -6.38 -6.88 2.12
C ARG A 80 -6.53 -5.40 2.46
N SER A 81 -7.44 -4.72 1.76
CA SER A 81 -7.80 -3.33 2.02
C SER A 81 -8.69 -3.19 3.26
N GLN A 82 -8.88 -1.96 3.73
CA GLN A 82 -9.83 -1.68 4.81
C GLN A 82 -11.28 -2.05 4.48
N ARG A 83 -11.64 -2.01 3.19
CA ARG A 83 -12.96 -2.41 2.68
C ARG A 83 -13.14 -3.93 2.59
N GLN A 84 -12.21 -4.70 3.16
CA GLN A 84 -12.18 -6.18 3.12
C GLN A 84 -12.03 -6.77 1.70
N GLU A 85 -11.64 -5.97 0.72
CA GLU A 85 -11.21 -6.46 -0.58
C GLU A 85 -9.83 -7.10 -0.44
N ALA A 86 -9.60 -8.23 -1.10
CA ALA A 86 -8.34 -8.95 -1.00
C ALA A 86 -7.77 -9.23 -2.40
N GLU A 87 -6.46 -9.10 -2.51
CA GLU A 87 -5.67 -9.47 -3.68
C GLU A 87 -4.59 -10.45 -3.26
N ILE A 88 -4.45 -11.54 -4.02
CA ILE A 88 -3.29 -12.42 -3.90
C ILE A 88 -2.20 -11.86 -4.81
N ILE A 89 -1.05 -11.56 -4.23
CA ILE A 89 0.13 -11.12 -4.95
C ILE A 89 1.25 -12.13 -4.83
N VAL A 90 2.15 -12.09 -5.81
CA VAL A 90 3.37 -12.88 -5.82
C VAL A 90 4.52 -11.95 -6.14
N ILE A 91 5.61 -12.03 -5.38
CA ILE A 91 6.90 -11.47 -5.78
C ILE A 91 7.86 -12.61 -6.10
N CYS A 92 8.67 -12.45 -7.13
CA CYS A 92 9.68 -13.44 -7.54
C CYS A 92 11.05 -12.78 -7.64
N ARG A 93 12.09 -13.53 -7.27
CA ARG A 93 13.47 -13.14 -7.39
C ARG A 93 14.08 -13.76 -8.64
N ASP A 94 14.54 -12.91 -9.54
CA ASP A 94 15.25 -13.36 -10.75
C ASP A 94 16.66 -13.86 -10.44
N ASP A 95 17.34 -14.35 -11.48
CA ASP A 95 18.71 -14.86 -11.41
C ASP A 95 19.77 -13.79 -11.06
N GLN A 96 19.43 -12.51 -11.21
CA GLN A 96 20.24 -11.37 -10.78
C GLN A 96 19.98 -10.98 -9.32
N GLY A 97 19.06 -11.67 -8.64
CA GLY A 97 18.70 -11.41 -7.26
C GLY A 97 17.69 -10.27 -7.08
N VAL A 98 17.09 -9.76 -8.16
CA VAL A 98 16.13 -8.66 -8.11
C VAL A 98 14.73 -9.20 -7.87
N TRP A 99 14.06 -8.70 -6.83
CA TRP A 99 12.67 -9.01 -6.54
C TRP A 99 11.73 -8.14 -7.36
N ARG A 100 10.71 -8.75 -7.96
CA ARG A 100 9.68 -8.06 -8.75
C ARG A 100 8.31 -8.63 -8.49
N LEU A 101 7.29 -7.80 -8.55
CA LEU A 101 5.90 -8.26 -8.55
C LEU A 101 5.62 -9.06 -9.82
N ALA A 102 5.06 -10.26 -9.65
CA ALA A 102 4.56 -11.05 -10.76
C ALA A 102 3.29 -10.39 -11.34
N PRO A 103 3.03 -10.53 -12.65
CA PRO A 103 1.81 -10.03 -13.25
C PRO A 103 0.55 -10.59 -12.59
N ARG A 104 -0.49 -9.75 -12.48
CA ARG A 104 -1.83 -10.21 -12.07
C ARG A 104 -2.38 -11.17 -13.13
N ILE A 105 -2.70 -12.40 -12.72
CA ILE A 105 -3.23 -13.42 -13.63
C ILE A 105 -4.77 -13.41 -13.66
N TRP A 106 -5.41 -12.88 -12.61
CA TRP A 106 -6.86 -12.88 -12.43
C TRP A 106 -7.31 -11.68 -11.58
N GLY A 107 -8.57 -11.27 -11.78
CA GLY A 107 -9.16 -10.12 -11.08
C GLY A 107 -8.59 -8.77 -11.54
N GLN A 108 -9.21 -7.68 -11.07
CA GLN A 108 -8.68 -6.32 -11.30
C GLN A 108 -7.64 -5.91 -10.24
N GLY A 109 -7.53 -6.68 -9.15
CA GLY A 109 -6.70 -6.37 -7.97
C GLY A 109 -7.23 -5.19 -7.15
N LEU A 110 -6.51 -4.83 -6.09
CA LEU A 110 -6.80 -3.63 -5.31
C LEU A 110 -6.53 -2.39 -6.15
N THR A 111 -7.46 -1.45 -6.11
CA THR A 111 -7.28 -0.10 -6.63
C THR A 111 -6.77 0.79 -5.49
N PRO A 112 -5.69 1.57 -5.69
CA PRO A 112 -5.25 2.54 -4.71
C PRO A 112 -6.42 3.45 -4.28
N VAL A 113 -6.70 3.49 -2.97
CA VAL A 113 -7.84 4.23 -2.38
C VAL A 113 -7.80 5.74 -2.68
N ALA A 114 -6.69 6.25 -3.22
CA ALA A 114 -6.62 7.61 -3.77
C ALA A 114 -7.64 7.89 -4.90
N ALA A 115 -8.23 6.87 -5.52
CA ALA A 115 -9.24 7.07 -6.55
C ALA A 115 -10.68 7.27 -6.02
N ASP A 116 -11.02 6.87 -4.79
CA ASP A 116 -12.45 6.76 -4.40
C ASP A 116 -12.81 6.97 -2.91
N ALA A 117 -11.95 7.53 -2.05
CA ALA A 117 -12.39 8.03 -0.74
C ALA A 117 -11.36 8.92 -0.03
N ALA A 118 -11.45 10.24 -0.25
CA ALA A 118 -11.54 11.09 0.93
C ALA A 118 -12.94 10.86 1.54
N PRO A 119 -13.10 10.81 2.88
CA PRO A 119 -14.43 10.96 3.47
C PRO A 119 -14.99 12.29 2.95
N GLN A 120 -16.07 12.25 2.16
CA GLN A 120 -16.78 13.49 1.88
C GLN A 120 -17.31 14.01 3.22
N PRO A 121 -17.09 15.29 3.55
CA PRO A 121 -17.80 15.90 4.67
C PRO A 121 -19.29 15.70 4.41
N GLU A 122 -20.00 15.11 5.37
CA GLU A 122 -21.45 14.92 5.31
C GLU A 122 -22.11 16.31 5.22
N GLU A 123 -22.41 16.72 3.99
CA GLU A 123 -23.08 17.98 3.67
C GLU A 123 -24.55 17.84 4.09
N GLY A 124 -24.85 18.10 5.36
CA GLY A 124 -26.21 17.89 5.85
C GLY A 124 -26.52 18.07 7.33
N GLN A 125 -25.65 18.67 8.16
CA GLN A 125 -26.00 18.97 9.55
C GLN A 125 -26.22 20.49 9.71
N PRO A 126 -27.45 20.99 9.93
CA PRO A 126 -27.66 22.40 10.21
C PRO A 126 -26.96 22.77 11.53
N SER A 127 -26.05 23.74 11.42
CA SER A 127 -25.29 24.31 12.53
C SER A 127 -26.26 24.97 13.52
N ALA A 128 -26.55 24.28 14.63
CA ALA A 128 -27.20 24.89 15.77
C ALA A 128 -26.28 25.99 16.31
N ALA A 129 -26.73 27.24 16.18
CA ALA A 129 -26.09 28.43 16.68
C ALA A 129 -25.65 28.24 18.13
N ARG A 130 -24.34 28.23 18.36
CA ARG A 130 -23.75 28.31 19.69
C ARG A 130 -23.63 29.78 20.06
N THR A 131 -24.71 30.37 20.56
CA THR A 131 -24.70 31.71 21.14
C THR A 131 -23.99 31.65 22.49
N THR A 132 -22.76 32.12 22.54
CA THR A 132 -22.03 32.42 23.79
C THR A 132 -22.68 33.60 24.51
N PRO A 133 -22.95 33.52 25.82
CA PRO A 133 -23.19 34.71 26.64
C PRO A 133 -21.85 35.36 27.03
N ASP A 134 -21.76 36.67 26.80
CA ASP A 134 -20.67 37.54 27.25
C ASP A 134 -20.48 37.48 28.78
N THR A 135 -19.22 37.40 29.20
CA THR A 135 -18.77 37.58 30.59
C THR A 135 -18.26 39.02 30.76
N PRO A 136 -18.78 39.83 31.70
CA PRO A 136 -18.10 41.03 32.13
C PRO A 136 -17.23 40.75 33.36
N ALA A 137 -15.98 41.22 33.28
CA ALA A 137 -15.05 41.30 34.40
C ALA A 137 -15.45 42.43 35.37
N GLY A 138 -15.33 42.19 36.68
CA GLY A 138 -15.52 43.25 37.68
C GLY A 138 -15.33 42.80 39.13
N SER A 139 -14.12 43.05 39.64
CA SER A 139 -13.80 43.49 41.02
C SER A 139 -13.86 42.48 42.20
N ALA A 140 -12.67 42.25 42.79
CA ALA A 140 -12.48 41.85 44.19
C ALA A 140 -12.49 43.11 45.11
N PRO A 141 -12.46 43.06 46.48
CA PRO A 141 -11.82 42.05 47.35
C PRO A 141 -12.60 41.60 48.62
N ALA A 142 -11.98 40.69 49.38
CA ALA A 142 -12.43 39.96 50.59
C ALA A 142 -12.57 40.84 51.87
N PRO A 143 -13.08 40.31 53.03
CA PRO A 143 -12.26 39.45 53.92
C PRO A 143 -12.98 38.36 54.80
N ALA A 144 -12.16 37.37 55.20
CA ALA A 144 -12.01 36.64 56.50
C ALA A 144 -13.16 35.90 57.23
N GLN A 145 -12.88 34.63 57.61
CA GLN A 145 -12.89 33.98 58.96
C GLN A 145 -12.93 32.43 58.78
N THR A 146 -11.87 31.64 59.05
CA THR A 146 -11.37 31.02 60.31
C THR A 146 -12.35 30.07 61.03
N ALA A 147 -11.79 28.93 61.49
CA ALA A 147 -12.36 27.85 62.33
C ALA A 147 -12.97 26.69 61.51
N ASP A 148 -12.79 25.40 61.80
CA ASP A 148 -12.07 24.70 62.86
C ASP A 148 -11.92 23.22 62.43
N GLN A 149 -10.90 22.57 62.98
CA GLN A 149 -10.69 21.13 63.28
C GLN A 149 -11.79 20.12 62.92
N ASP A 150 -11.41 18.97 62.33
CA ASP A 150 -11.41 17.68 63.06
C ASP A 150 -10.76 16.55 62.22
N ALA A 151 -9.81 15.85 62.83
CA ALA A 151 -9.33 14.53 62.45
C ALA A 151 -9.32 13.69 63.72
N PRO A 152 -9.69 12.40 63.64
CA PRO A 152 -8.75 11.35 64.05
C PRO A 152 -8.75 10.20 63.02
N ASP A 153 -7.61 9.60 62.65
CA ASP A 153 -6.79 8.64 63.41
C ASP A 153 -7.56 7.35 63.78
N GLU A 154 -7.33 6.25 63.05
CA GLU A 154 -7.20 4.94 63.70
C GLU A 154 -6.44 3.94 62.81
N ALA A 155 -5.65 3.15 63.51
CA ALA A 155 -4.54 2.32 63.06
C ALA A 155 -4.94 0.95 62.49
N ALA A 156 -3.99 0.39 61.72
CA ALA A 156 -3.39 -0.96 61.75
C ALA A 156 -4.07 -2.09 62.55
N PRO A 157 -3.87 -3.38 62.22
CA PRO A 157 -2.52 -4.00 62.14
C PRO A 157 -2.09 -4.53 60.77
#